data_AF-A0A354X380-F1
#
_entry.id   AF-A0A354X380-F1
#
_cell.length_a   1.000
_cell.length_b   1.000
_cell.length_c   1.000
_cell.angle_alpha   90.00
_cell.angle_beta   90.00
_cell.angle_gamma   90.00
#
_symmetry.space_group_name_H-M   'P 1'
#
loop_
_entity.id
_entity.type
_entity.pdbx_description
1 polymer ?
#
loop_
_entity_poly.entity_id
_entity_poly.type
_entity_poly.pdbx_seq_one_letter_code
_entity_poly.pdbx_strand_id
1 'polypeptide(L)'
;CYRDVKDTTCTAQFAIKNPLAEWTQFGDPFFLAWTTTPWTLPSNVLLAVGPNIDYCAVQTYNSYTGKPMTAVLAKSLVNAYFPAKNAELPLEDYRPGDKHVPFRVLDKTWKGSEIAGIGYEQLIPWVKASDNAFKVVTGDFVTTEDGTGIV
;
A
#
# COMPACT_ATOMS: atom_id res chain seq x y z
N CYS A 1 18.01 28.43 -5.90
CA CYS A 1 17.57 28.60 -4.50
C CYS A 1 16.36 27.71 -4.27
N TYR A 2 16.32 26.92 -3.20
CA TYR A 2 15.11 26.19 -2.78
C TYR A 2 14.03 27.15 -2.29
N ARG A 3 12.76 26.75 -2.38
CA ARG A 3 11.59 27.52 -1.92
C ARG A 3 10.54 26.56 -1.39
N ASP A 4 9.83 26.99 -0.36
CA ASP A 4 8.67 26.25 0.15
C ASP A 4 7.52 26.34 -0.85
N VAL A 5 6.95 25.18 -1.16
CA VAL A 5 5.80 25.03 -2.03
C VAL A 5 4.79 24.12 -1.36
N LYS A 6 3.51 24.33 -1.67
CA LYS A 6 2.46 23.40 -1.28
C LYS A 6 2.32 22.39 -2.41
N ASP A 7 2.70 21.15 -2.15
CA ASP A 7 2.54 20.05 -3.10
C ASP A 7 1.40 19.13 -2.67
N THR A 8 0.66 18.65 -3.67
CA THR A 8 -0.36 17.63 -3.49
C THR A 8 0.32 16.29 -3.33
N THR A 9 0.01 15.59 -2.25
CA THR A 9 0.45 14.21 -2.06
C THR A 9 -0.69 13.25 -2.38
N CYS A 10 -0.38 12.04 -2.78
CA CYS A 10 -1.36 10.98 -2.94
C CYS A 10 -0.82 9.65 -2.42
N THR A 11 -1.73 8.76 -2.04
CA THR A 11 -1.42 7.36 -1.77
C THR A 11 -2.19 6.53 -2.79
N ALA A 12 -1.45 5.83 -3.64
CA ALA A 12 -2.01 5.01 -4.70
C ALA A 12 -2.13 3.55 -4.25
N GLN A 13 -3.19 2.89 -4.72
CA GLN A 13 -3.47 1.47 -4.46
C GLN A 13 -3.08 0.65 -5.69
N PHE A 14 -2.06 -0.18 -5.57
CA PHE A 14 -1.61 -1.08 -6.64
C PHE A 14 -2.15 -2.48 -6.38
N ALA A 15 -3.08 -2.95 -7.21
CA ALA A 15 -3.70 -4.27 -7.03
C ALA A 15 -2.66 -5.38 -7.19
N ILE A 16 -2.57 -6.29 -6.23
CA ILE A 16 -1.53 -7.31 -6.20
C ILE A 16 -1.91 -8.48 -7.12
N LYS A 17 -0.97 -8.88 -7.99
CA LYS A 17 -1.11 -10.09 -8.81
C LYS A 17 -0.52 -11.28 -8.07
N ASN A 18 -1.25 -12.40 -8.07
CA ASN A 18 -0.88 -13.62 -7.36
C ASN A 18 -0.52 -13.35 -5.89
N PRO A 19 -1.44 -12.76 -5.12
CA PRO A 19 -1.20 -12.43 -3.72
C PRO A 19 -0.99 -13.67 -2.85
N LEU A 20 -0.34 -13.48 -1.70
CA LEU A 20 -0.27 -14.50 -0.66
C LEU A 20 -1.68 -14.83 -0.15
N ALA A 21 -1.92 -16.10 0.18
CA ALA A 21 -3.24 -16.58 0.61
C ALA A 21 -3.76 -15.86 1.85
N GLU A 22 -2.87 -15.41 2.74
CA GLU A 22 -3.23 -14.63 3.92
C GLU A 22 -3.82 -13.25 3.56
N TRP A 23 -3.45 -12.68 2.41
CA TRP A 23 -3.86 -11.33 2.01
C TRP A 23 -5.24 -11.30 1.34
N THR A 24 -5.75 -12.44 0.88
CA THR A 24 -7.03 -12.55 0.18
C THR A 24 -8.20 -12.94 1.09
N GLN A 25 -7.98 -13.02 2.41
CA GLN A 25 -8.98 -13.53 3.36
C GLN A 25 -10.15 -12.57 3.62
N PHE A 26 -10.02 -11.29 3.28
CA PHE A 26 -11.03 -10.27 3.57
C PHE A 26 -11.53 -9.53 2.32
N GLY A 27 -10.62 -9.20 1.41
CA GLY A 27 -10.94 -8.54 0.15
C GLY A 27 -9.71 -8.52 -0.76
N ASP A 28 -9.77 -7.70 -1.80
CA ASP A 28 -8.69 -7.60 -2.77
C ASP A 28 -7.44 -6.96 -2.12
N PRO A 29 -6.25 -7.52 -2.34
CA PRO A 29 -5.03 -7.00 -1.75
C PRO A 29 -4.35 -5.92 -2.62
N PHE A 30 -3.83 -4.89 -1.97
CA PHE A 30 -3.18 -3.74 -2.61
C PHE A 30 -1.89 -3.37 -1.90
N PHE A 31 -0.83 -3.04 -2.67
CA PHE A 31 0.28 -2.26 -2.14
C PHE A 31 -0.12 -0.80 -2.06
N LEU A 32 0.16 -0.17 -0.92
CA LEU A 32 0.00 1.28 -0.77
C LEU A 32 1.34 1.96 -1.01
N ALA A 33 1.44 2.81 -2.03
CA ALA A 33 2.62 3.64 -2.26
C ALA A 33 2.26 5.11 -2.17
N TRP A 34 3.10 5.88 -1.48
CA TRP A 34 2.92 7.33 -1.31
C TRP A 34 3.82 8.10 -2.27
N THR A 35 3.29 9.19 -2.83
CA THR A 35 4.08 10.08 -3.68
C THR A 35 3.64 11.54 -3.54
N THR A 36 4.61 12.45 -3.64
CA THR A 36 4.39 13.91 -3.77
C THR A 36 4.26 14.35 -5.22
N THR A 37 4.51 13.45 -6.18
CA THR A 37 4.52 13.75 -7.60
C THR A 37 3.47 12.89 -8.34
N PRO A 38 2.16 13.08 -8.10
CA PRO A 38 1.12 12.24 -8.69
C PRO A 38 1.14 12.18 -10.22
N TRP A 39 1.68 13.21 -10.88
CA TRP A 39 1.84 13.24 -12.33
C TRP A 39 2.82 12.18 -12.89
N THR A 40 3.64 11.54 -12.05
CA THR A 40 4.54 10.46 -12.48
C THR A 40 3.91 9.07 -12.43
N LEU A 41 2.73 8.91 -11.82
CA LEU A 41 2.03 7.63 -11.70
C LEU A 41 1.76 6.92 -13.04
N PRO A 42 1.39 7.61 -14.15
CA PRO A 42 1.25 6.95 -15.46
C PRO A 42 2.52 6.28 -15.97
N SER A 43 3.68 6.73 -15.50
CA SER A 43 5.01 6.23 -15.87
C SER A 43 5.61 5.29 -14.82
N ASN A 44 4.85 4.85 -13.82
CA ASN A 44 5.33 3.87 -12.84
C ASN A 44 5.68 2.54 -13.53
N VAL A 45 6.80 1.93 -13.15
CA VAL A 45 7.28 0.66 -13.71
C VAL A 45 7.52 -0.40 -12.64
N LEU A 46 7.94 0.01 -11.44
CA LEU A 46 8.26 -0.88 -10.32
C LEU A 46 7.81 -0.24 -9.00
N LEU A 47 7.74 -1.05 -7.95
CA LEU A 47 7.62 -0.59 -6.57
C LEU A 47 8.85 -1.03 -5.79
N ALA A 48 9.46 -0.13 -5.05
CA ALA A 48 10.64 -0.38 -4.23
C ALA A 48 10.25 -0.61 -2.76
N VAL A 49 10.85 -1.63 -2.15
CA VAL A 49 10.72 -1.96 -0.73
C VAL A 49 12.09 -2.09 -0.09
N GLY A 50 12.22 -1.71 1.18
CA GLY A 50 13.47 -1.89 1.91
C GLY A 50 13.68 -3.37 2.26
N PRO A 51 14.81 -4.00 1.91
CA PRO A 51 15.00 -5.45 2.04
C PRO A 51 14.85 -5.97 3.49
N ASN A 52 15.20 -5.13 4.47
CA ASN A 52 15.19 -5.45 5.90
C ASN A 52 13.99 -4.85 6.67
N ILE A 53 13.15 -4.05 6.00
CA ILE A 53 11.97 -3.43 6.60
C ILE A 53 10.89 -4.49 6.79
N ASP A 54 10.19 -4.43 7.92
CA ASP A 54 9.03 -5.27 8.20
C ASP A 54 7.75 -4.66 7.60
N TYR A 55 7.11 -5.40 6.72
CA TYR A 55 5.82 -5.10 6.10
C TYR A 55 4.73 -5.94 6.75
N CYS A 56 3.52 -5.38 6.80
CA CYS A 56 2.34 -6.08 7.29
C CYS A 56 1.17 -5.87 6.32
N ALA A 57 0.20 -6.77 6.43
CA ALA A 57 -1.08 -6.66 5.74
C ALA A 57 -2.16 -6.21 6.72
N VAL A 58 -3.00 -5.28 6.28
CA VAL A 58 -4.07 -4.66 7.06
C VAL A 58 -5.39 -4.88 6.36
N GLN A 59 -6.26 -5.71 6.94
CA GLN A 59 -7.62 -5.92 6.48
C GLN A 59 -8.48 -4.71 6.86
N THR A 60 -9.14 -4.09 5.89
CA THR A 60 -9.90 -2.85 6.09
C THR A 60 -10.84 -2.60 4.91
N TYR A 61 -11.51 -1.45 4.89
CA TYR A 61 -12.34 -1.03 3.76
C TYR A 61 -11.73 0.16 3.04
N ASN A 62 -11.97 0.25 1.74
CA ASN A 62 -11.65 1.44 0.98
C ASN A 62 -12.63 2.56 1.35
N SER A 63 -12.15 3.66 1.93
CA SER A 63 -13.00 4.78 2.39
C SER A 63 -13.83 5.46 1.30
N TYR A 64 -13.44 5.33 0.03
CA TYR A 64 -14.14 5.94 -1.10
C TYR A 64 -15.17 4.99 -1.73
N THR A 65 -14.83 3.71 -1.87
CA THR A 65 -15.69 2.73 -2.54
C THR A 65 -16.52 1.89 -1.57
N GLY A 66 -16.15 1.88 -0.29
CA GLY A 66 -16.75 1.04 0.75
C GLY A 66 -16.45 -0.46 0.59
N LYS A 67 -15.58 -0.85 -0.35
CA LYS A 67 -15.27 -2.27 -0.60
C LYS A 67 -14.23 -2.80 0.38
N PRO A 68 -14.34 -4.06 0.84
CA PRO A 68 -13.31 -4.68 1.66
C PRO A 68 -12.02 -4.82 0.85
N MET A 69 -10.88 -4.61 1.50
CA MET A 69 -9.55 -4.67 0.92
C MET A 69 -8.50 -5.08 1.95
N THR A 70 -7.34 -5.52 1.47
CA THR A 70 -6.15 -5.74 2.31
C THR A 70 -5.04 -4.80 1.87
N ALA A 71 -4.61 -3.89 2.73
CA ALA A 71 -3.54 -2.94 2.46
C ALA A 71 -2.19 -3.48 2.94
N VAL A 72 -1.18 -3.47 2.06
CA VAL A 72 0.21 -3.84 2.39
C VAL A 72 1.07 -2.58 2.47
N LEU A 73 1.73 -2.38 3.60
CA LEU A 73 2.60 -1.23 3.91
C LEU A 73 3.61 -1.59 5.03
N ALA A 74 4.59 -0.72 5.26
CA ALA A 74 5.56 -0.92 6.34
C ALA A 74 4.88 -0.86 7.71
N LYS A 75 5.22 -1.81 8.59
CA LYS A 75 4.58 -1.97 9.91
C LYS A 75 4.71 -0.74 10.80
N SER A 76 5.85 -0.05 10.73
CA SER A 76 6.09 1.19 11.48
C SER A 76 5.18 2.34 11.07
N LEU A 77 4.64 2.32 9.84
CA LEU A 77 3.83 3.39 9.25
C LEU A 77 2.32 3.11 9.28
N VAL A 78 1.88 1.99 9.86
CA VAL A 78 0.46 1.63 9.96
C VAL A 78 -0.35 2.74 10.63
N ASN A 79 0.12 3.27 11.75
CA ASN A 79 -0.60 4.29 12.51
C ASN A 79 -0.74 5.63 11.78
N ALA A 80 0.08 5.89 10.75
CA ALA A 80 -0.05 7.09 9.91
C ALA A 80 -1.28 7.01 8.98
N TYR A 81 -1.68 5.80 8.58
CA TYR A 81 -2.80 5.54 7.68
C TYR A 81 -4.05 5.00 8.39
N PHE A 82 -3.84 4.24 9.46
CA PHE A 82 -4.87 3.52 10.20
C PHE A 82 -4.83 3.96 11.67
N PRO A 83 -5.65 4.95 12.07
CA PRO A 83 -5.60 5.50 13.43
C PRO A 83 -5.95 4.43 14.47
N ALA A 84 -5.10 4.21 15.48
CA ALA A 84 -5.26 3.14 16.47
C ALA A 84 -6.66 3.01 17.10
N LYS A 85 -7.37 4.13 17.28
CA LYS A 85 -8.77 4.15 17.78
C LYS A 85 -9.77 3.37 16.92
N ASN A 86 -9.47 3.18 15.63
CA ASN A 86 -10.33 2.41 14.73
C ASN A 86 -10.01 0.90 14.76
N ALA A 87 -8.93 0.47 15.44
CA ALA A 87 -8.57 -0.95 15.52
C ALA A 87 -9.53 -1.75 16.42
N GLU A 88 -10.17 -1.08 17.38
CA GLU A 88 -11.15 -1.69 18.29
C GLU A 88 -12.56 -1.81 17.66
N LEU A 89 -12.78 -1.20 16.50
CA LEU A 89 -14.06 -1.24 15.81
C LEU A 89 -14.24 -2.60 15.09
N PRO A 90 -15.40 -3.27 15.23
CA PRO A 90 -15.68 -4.49 14.49
C PRO A 90 -15.70 -4.25 12.98
N LEU A 91 -15.02 -5.11 12.21
CA LEU A 91 -15.01 -5.02 10.74
C LEU A 91 -16.43 -5.18 10.16
N GLU A 92 -17.25 -6.02 10.77
CA GLU A 92 -18.61 -6.37 10.31
C GLU A 92 -19.60 -5.21 10.39
N ASP A 93 -19.33 -4.22 11.25
CA ASP A 93 -20.23 -3.10 11.50
C ASP A 93 -20.03 -1.93 10.52
N TYR A 94 -19.01 -2.00 9.66
CA TYR A 94 -18.70 -0.91 8.74
C TYR A 94 -19.78 -0.70 7.68
N ARG A 95 -20.19 0.55 7.49
CA ARG A 95 -21.05 0.96 6.38
C ARG A 95 -20.29 1.91 5.45
N PRO A 96 -20.44 1.75 4.12
CA PRO A 96 -19.87 2.69 3.17
C PRO A 96 -20.28 4.14 3.48
N GLY A 97 -19.29 5.01 3.67
CA GLY A 97 -19.49 6.41 4.05
C GLY A 97 -19.26 6.71 5.54
N ASP A 98 -19.03 5.70 6.39
CA ASP A 98 -18.67 5.92 7.78
C ASP A 98 -17.33 6.64 7.91
N LYS A 99 -17.27 7.59 8.85
CA LYS A 99 -16.07 8.40 9.11
C LYS A 99 -14.91 7.57 9.70
N HIS A 100 -15.24 6.53 10.45
CA HIS A 100 -14.28 5.66 11.12
C HIS A 100 -14.26 4.31 10.44
N VAL A 101 -13.21 4.05 9.67
CA VAL A 101 -13.04 2.78 8.96
C VAL A 101 -12.32 1.80 9.89
N PRO A 102 -12.93 0.65 10.25
CA PRO A 102 -12.28 -0.38 11.05
C PRO A 102 -11.14 -1.02 10.28
N PHE A 103 -10.15 -1.51 11.01
CA PHE A 103 -9.07 -2.27 10.41
C PHE A 103 -8.53 -3.31 11.37
N ARG A 104 -7.94 -4.36 10.81
CA ARG A 104 -7.24 -5.41 11.54
C ARG A 104 -5.89 -5.66 10.89
N VAL A 105 -4.82 -5.52 11.66
CA VAL A 105 -3.47 -5.89 11.23
C VAL A 105 -3.30 -7.39 11.38
N LEU A 106 -2.75 -8.05 10.36
CA LEU A 106 -2.39 -9.47 10.48
C LEU A 106 -1.15 -9.63 11.38
N ASP A 107 -1.13 -10.70 12.18
CA ASP A 107 -0.03 -10.96 13.12
C ASP A 107 1.30 -11.24 12.41
N LYS A 108 1.22 -11.89 11.24
CA LYS A 108 2.38 -12.20 10.41
C LYS A 108 2.93 -10.93 9.75
N THR A 109 4.24 -10.83 9.76
CA THR A 109 5.01 -9.78 9.08
C THR A 109 5.91 -10.42 8.04
N TRP A 110 6.27 -9.64 7.02
CA TRP A 110 7.16 -10.06 5.94
C TRP A 110 8.28 -9.03 5.80
N LYS A 111 9.51 -9.49 5.62
CA LYS A 111 10.61 -8.63 5.20
C LYS A 111 10.40 -8.17 3.77
N GLY A 112 10.90 -6.99 3.43
CA GLY A 112 10.85 -6.48 2.05
C GLY A 112 11.46 -7.45 1.04
N SER A 113 12.51 -8.17 1.44
CA SER A 113 13.13 -9.23 0.64
C SER A 113 12.21 -10.43 0.38
N GLU A 114 11.24 -10.71 1.25
CA GLU A 114 10.27 -11.82 1.09
C GLU A 114 9.12 -11.44 0.15
N ILE A 115 8.77 -10.16 0.07
CA ILE A 115 7.71 -9.65 -0.83
C ILE A 115 8.25 -9.19 -2.19
N ALA A 116 9.57 -9.11 -2.34
CA ALA A 116 10.21 -8.79 -3.61
C ALA A 116 9.87 -9.84 -4.68
N GLY A 117 9.64 -9.38 -5.90
CA GLY A 117 9.22 -10.20 -7.03
C GLY A 117 7.70 -10.40 -7.15
N ILE A 118 6.91 -10.07 -6.12
CA ILE A 118 5.45 -10.10 -6.23
C ILE A 118 5.00 -9.06 -7.27
N GLY A 119 4.15 -9.49 -8.19
CA GLY A 119 3.62 -8.66 -9.27
C GLY A 119 2.45 -7.80 -8.81
N TYR A 120 2.17 -6.72 -9.55
CA TYR A 120 0.99 -5.89 -9.37
C TYR A 120 0.39 -5.45 -10.72
N GLU A 121 -0.83 -4.93 -10.68
CA GLU A 121 -1.51 -4.37 -11.84
C GLU A 121 -1.06 -2.94 -12.12
N GLN A 122 -0.86 -2.63 -13.39
CA GLN A 122 -0.55 -1.28 -13.82
C GLN A 122 -1.72 -0.35 -13.49
N LEU A 123 -1.47 0.72 -12.72
CA LEU A 123 -2.50 1.68 -12.32
C LEU A 123 -3.27 2.26 -13.50
N ILE A 124 -2.54 2.60 -14.57
CA ILE A 124 -3.10 3.23 -15.76
C ILE A 124 -2.58 2.46 -16.98
N PRO A 125 -3.40 1.57 -17.58
CA PRO A 125 -2.96 0.64 -18.63
C PRO A 125 -2.85 1.32 -20.01
N TRP A 126 -2.06 2.39 -20.10
CA TRP A 126 -1.86 3.16 -21.34
C TRP A 126 -0.61 2.76 -22.11
N VAL A 127 0.36 2.14 -21.44
CA VAL A 127 1.62 1.71 -22.05
C VAL A 127 1.78 0.20 -21.95
N LYS A 128 2.18 -0.42 -23.06
CA LYS A 128 2.64 -1.81 -23.05
C LYS A 128 4.02 -1.85 -22.41
N ALA A 129 4.13 -2.46 -21.23
CA ALA A 129 5.41 -2.67 -20.59
C ALA A 129 5.99 -4.04 -20.92
N SER A 130 7.27 -4.23 -20.61
CA SER A 130 7.93 -5.53 -20.73
C SER A 130 7.47 -6.50 -19.64
N ASP A 131 7.74 -7.79 -19.81
CA ASP A 131 7.40 -8.85 -18.86
C ASP A 131 8.05 -8.67 -17.47
N ASN A 132 9.07 -7.82 -17.38
CA ASN A 132 9.78 -7.53 -16.14
C ASN A 132 9.24 -6.31 -15.37
N ALA A 133 8.23 -5.62 -15.91
CA ALA A 133 7.59 -4.49 -15.23
C ALA A 133 6.52 -4.95 -14.22
N PHE A 134 6.08 -3.98 -13.41
CA PHE A 134 4.99 -4.11 -12.46
C PHE A 134 5.21 -5.22 -11.42
N LYS A 135 6.37 -5.15 -10.76
CA LYS A 135 6.73 -6.02 -9.64
C LYS A 135 7.45 -5.24 -8.56
N VAL A 136 7.42 -5.80 -7.36
CA VAL A 136 8.16 -5.28 -6.21
C VAL A 136 9.65 -5.61 -6.36
N VAL A 137 10.52 -4.65 -6.08
CA VAL A 137 11.98 -4.79 -6.07
C VAL A 137 12.55 -4.26 -4.77
N THR A 138 13.71 -4.74 -4.37
CA THR A 138 14.38 -4.22 -3.17
C THR A 138 15.16 -2.95 -3.49
N GLY A 139 15.04 -1.94 -2.63
CA GLY A 139 15.84 -0.71 -2.64
C GLY A 139 16.35 -0.39 -1.24
N ASP A 140 17.66 -0.22 -1.10
CA ASP A 140 18.33 0.13 0.16
C ASP A 140 18.07 1.58 0.61
N PHE A 141 17.67 2.44 -0.33
CA PHE A 141 17.27 3.83 -0.09
C PHE A 141 15.88 4.00 0.55
N VAL A 142 15.09 2.92 0.65
CA VAL A 142 13.74 2.99 1.23
C VAL A 142 13.85 3.16 2.75
N THR A 143 13.18 4.17 3.29
CA THR A 143 13.11 4.44 4.73
C THR A 143 11.68 4.28 5.24
N THR A 144 11.52 4.34 6.56
CA THR A 144 10.19 4.38 7.20
C THR A 144 9.96 5.67 7.98
N GLU A 145 10.58 6.76 7.54
CA GLU A 145 10.40 8.08 8.18
C GLU A 145 9.07 8.71 7.74
N ASP A 146 8.74 8.58 6.45
CA ASP A 146 7.53 9.14 5.83
C ASP A 146 6.91 8.19 4.79
N GLY A 147 5.68 8.49 4.37
CA GLY A 147 4.94 7.72 3.36
C GLY A 147 4.48 6.37 3.89
N THR A 148 4.54 5.33 3.06
CA THR A 148 4.07 3.96 3.38
C THR A 148 5.21 2.95 3.55
N GLY A 149 6.45 3.36 3.30
CA GLY A 149 7.61 2.46 3.16
C GLY A 149 7.60 1.65 1.87
N ILE A 150 6.77 2.01 0.90
CA ILE A 150 6.78 1.50 -0.48
C ILE A 150 6.84 2.72 -1.41
N VAL A 151 7.81 2.74 -2.33
CA VAL A 151 8.09 3.87 -3.24
C VAL A 151 7.92 3.47 -4.69
#